data_AF-A0AAN6FY18-F1
#
_entry.id   AF-A0AAN6FY18-F1
#
_cell.length_a   1.000
_cell.length_b   1.000
_cell.length_c   1.000
_cell.angle_alpha   90.00
_cell.angle_beta   90.00
_cell.angle_gamma   90.00
#
_symmetry.space_group_name_H-M   'P 1'
#
loop_
_entity.id
_entity.type
_entity.pdbx_description
1 polymer ?
#
loop_
_entity_poly.entity_id
_entity_poly.type
_entity_poly.pdbx_seq_one_letter_code
_entity_poly.pdbx_strand_id
1 'polypeptide(L)'
;MASAPARMRTRYTIDELKSLGRACSNRLPPASAVQAMFLYEMQRQTEIERLFHSRMFDMAKAEDPDDSTAIRMQKLEADLKDLRKHMDANDLQERLATSQVRFTAQQAKIDACDAKSALQDQRIATLETALANVNTVKTANPDPTLVEEAVSNDLTTIQADVDALYGERDALINMHNESNARIQKLEDLVRQLTLQMSISNSPSSASPAMVQRLPMQNTNGQAIELTVPRVGGLSSGKENRVPGRTFRPGEPWAR
;
A
#
# COMPACT_ATOMS: atom_id res chain seq x y z
N MET A 1 24.43 -21.53 151.98
CA MET A 1 23.00 -21.64 152.31
C MET A 1 22.33 -20.30 151.99
N ALA A 2 21.20 -20.35 151.26
CA ALA A 2 20.19 -19.30 151.03
C ALA A 2 20.67 -17.94 150.48
N SER A 3 20.00 -17.28 149.52
CA SER A 3 18.56 -17.15 149.35
C SER A 3 18.22 -16.80 147.89
N ALA A 4 17.22 -17.47 147.33
CA ALA A 4 16.68 -17.18 146.01
C ALA A 4 15.87 -15.88 146.02
N PRO A 5 15.90 -15.05 144.95
CA PRO A 5 14.98 -13.92 144.84
C PRO A 5 13.56 -14.46 144.71
N ALA A 6 12.69 -14.02 145.64
CA ALA A 6 11.30 -14.40 145.73
C ALA A 6 10.58 -14.19 144.39
N ARG A 7 9.98 -15.25 143.84
CA ARG A 7 8.97 -15.12 142.77
C ARG A 7 7.80 -14.33 143.35
N MET A 8 7.75 -13.03 143.09
CA MET A 8 6.57 -12.21 143.37
C MET A 8 5.42 -12.76 142.51
N ARG A 9 4.56 -13.58 143.13
CA ARG A 9 3.22 -13.83 142.61
C ARG A 9 2.48 -12.50 142.74
N THR A 10 2.54 -11.66 141.71
CA THR A 10 1.68 -10.48 141.58
C THR A 10 0.24 -10.97 141.55
N ARG A 11 -0.38 -11.00 142.73
CA ARG A 11 -1.84 -11.12 142.85
C ARG A 11 -2.39 -9.77 142.48
N TYR A 12 -2.80 -9.64 141.23
CA TYR A 12 -3.53 -8.47 140.79
C TYR A 12 -4.77 -8.30 141.68
N THR A 13 -4.94 -7.11 142.23
CA THR A 13 -6.17 -6.76 142.93
C THR A 13 -7.32 -6.63 141.91
N ILE A 14 -8.56 -6.81 142.36
CA ILE A 14 -9.75 -6.69 141.48
C ILE A 14 -9.77 -5.33 140.77
N ASP A 15 -9.28 -4.29 141.44
CA ASP A 15 -9.23 -2.93 140.90
C ASP A 15 -8.12 -2.75 139.85
N GLU A 16 -6.96 -3.40 140.02
CA GLU A 16 -5.92 -3.44 139.00
C GLU A 16 -6.41 -4.16 137.74
N LEU A 17 -7.13 -5.28 137.87
CA LEU A 17 -7.71 -5.99 136.72
C LEU A 17 -8.77 -5.14 135.99
N LYS A 18 -9.62 -4.41 136.73
CA LYS A 18 -10.59 -3.48 136.14
C LYS A 18 -9.91 -2.30 135.44
N SER A 19 -8.78 -1.81 135.96
CA SER A 19 -8.00 -0.75 135.33
C SER A 19 -7.34 -1.24 134.03
N LEU A 20 -6.82 -2.46 134.02
CA LEU A 20 -6.21 -3.10 132.86
C LEU A 20 -7.28 -3.39 131.79
N GLY A 21 -8.47 -3.85 132.19
CA GLY A 21 -9.60 -4.05 131.30
C GLY A 21 -10.05 -2.77 130.60
N ARG A 22 -10.10 -1.63 131.32
CA ARG A 22 -10.37 -0.31 130.73
C ARG A 22 -9.23 0.20 129.84
N ALA A 23 -7.99 -0.08 130.20
CA ALA A 23 -6.83 0.25 129.35
C ALA A 23 -6.81 -0.56 128.05
N CYS A 24 -7.27 -1.82 128.09
CA CYS A 24 -7.37 -2.70 126.94
C CYS A 24 -8.61 -2.47 126.07
N SER A 25 -9.74 -2.01 126.63
CA SER A 25 -10.95 -1.70 125.84
C SER A 25 -10.74 -0.58 124.84
N ASN A 26 -9.82 0.35 125.13
CA ASN A 26 -9.45 1.45 124.22
C ASN A 26 -8.42 1.05 123.15
N ARG A 27 -7.87 -0.18 123.22
CA ARG A 27 -6.91 -0.70 122.23
C ARG A 27 -7.56 -1.56 121.15
N LEU A 28 -8.77 -2.06 121.39
CA LEU A 28 -9.53 -2.78 120.39
C LEU A 28 -10.39 -1.77 119.62
N PRO A 29 -10.42 -1.83 118.28
CA PRO A 29 -11.37 -1.02 117.51
C PRO A 29 -12.78 -1.30 118.03
N PRO A 30 -13.62 -0.26 118.18
CA PRO A 30 -14.97 -0.44 118.68
C PRO A 30 -15.70 -1.47 117.79
N ALA A 31 -16.55 -2.31 118.38
CA ALA A 31 -17.29 -3.34 117.64
C ALA A 31 -18.02 -2.79 116.40
N SER A 32 -18.45 -1.52 116.46
CA SER A 32 -19.02 -0.78 115.32
C SER A 32 -18.07 -0.63 114.12
N ALA A 33 -16.77 -0.41 114.34
CA ALA A 33 -15.78 -0.31 113.27
C ALA A 33 -15.53 -1.68 112.60
N VAL A 34 -15.50 -2.76 113.38
CA VAL A 34 -15.35 -4.13 112.86
C VAL A 34 -16.60 -4.53 112.06
N GLN A 35 -17.80 -4.19 112.55
CA GLN A 35 -19.05 -4.41 111.82
C GLN A 35 -19.12 -3.62 110.51
N ALA A 36 -18.69 -2.34 110.52
CA ALA A 36 -18.63 -1.53 109.31
C ALA A 36 -17.62 -2.08 108.28
N MET A 37 -16.47 -2.57 108.75
CA MET A 37 -15.48 -3.20 107.89
C MET A 37 -16.01 -4.50 107.26
N PHE A 38 -16.71 -5.35 108.04
CA PHE A 38 -17.33 -6.56 107.52
C PHE A 38 -18.41 -6.25 106.46
N LEU A 39 -19.26 -5.25 106.72
CA LEU A 39 -20.27 -4.79 105.75
C LEU A 39 -19.61 -4.23 104.48
N TYR A 40 -18.53 -3.47 104.62
CA TYR A 40 -17.75 -2.98 103.49
C TYR A 40 -17.13 -4.12 102.67
N GLU A 41 -16.58 -5.15 103.32
CA GLU A 41 -16.02 -6.31 102.61
C GLU A 41 -17.10 -7.08 101.84
N MET A 42 -18.28 -7.26 102.43
CA MET A 42 -19.43 -7.88 101.75
C MET A 42 -19.92 -7.05 100.55
N GLN A 43 -20.04 -5.73 100.72
CA GLN A 43 -20.41 -4.84 99.62
C GLN A 43 -19.34 -4.84 98.54
N ARG A 44 -18.07 -4.77 98.92
CA ARG A 44 -16.94 -4.83 97.99
C ARG A 44 -16.94 -6.13 97.18
N GLN A 45 -17.22 -7.27 97.80
CA GLN A 45 -17.31 -8.56 97.08
C GLN A 45 -18.44 -8.54 96.04
N THR A 46 -19.63 -8.07 96.41
CA THR A 46 -20.76 -8.01 95.48
C THR A 46 -20.55 -7.02 94.33
N GLU A 47 -19.91 -5.88 94.59
CA GLU A 47 -19.54 -4.91 93.56
C GLU A 47 -18.48 -5.48 92.61
N ILE A 48 -17.47 -6.17 93.14
CA ILE A 48 -16.46 -6.85 92.33
C ILE A 48 -17.08 -7.91 91.43
N GLU A 49 -17.94 -8.78 91.98
CA GLU A 49 -18.66 -9.77 91.18
C GLU A 49 -19.49 -9.11 90.08
N ARG A 50 -20.23 -8.04 90.40
CA ARG A 50 -21.01 -7.30 89.42
C ARG A 50 -20.15 -6.74 88.28
N LEU A 51 -18.99 -6.17 88.58
CA LEU A 51 -18.06 -5.66 87.58
C LEU A 51 -17.50 -6.79 86.70
N PHE A 52 -17.15 -7.93 87.29
CA PHE A 52 -16.70 -9.10 86.53
C PHE A 52 -17.78 -9.61 85.58
N HIS A 53 -19.02 -9.77 86.04
CA HIS A 53 -20.13 -10.23 85.19
C HIS A 53 -20.44 -9.23 84.07
N SER A 54 -20.43 -7.93 84.37
CA SER A 54 -20.59 -6.88 83.34
C SER A 54 -19.51 -6.99 82.28
N ARG A 55 -18.24 -7.13 82.69
CA ARG A 55 -17.12 -7.22 81.75
C ARG A 55 -17.17 -8.48 80.91
N MET A 56 -17.52 -9.62 81.51
CA MET A 56 -17.68 -10.89 80.78
C MET A 56 -18.81 -10.80 79.75
N PHE A 57 -19.94 -10.19 80.10
CA PHE A 57 -21.05 -9.99 79.18
C PHE A 57 -20.69 -9.06 78.02
N ASP A 58 -20.00 -7.95 78.30
CA ASP A 58 -19.53 -7.03 77.26
C ASP A 58 -18.52 -7.68 76.31
N MET A 59 -17.63 -8.55 76.83
CA MET A 59 -16.71 -9.31 75.99
C MET A 59 -17.44 -10.34 75.12
N ALA A 60 -18.36 -11.12 75.69
CA ALA A 60 -19.15 -12.07 74.91
C ALA A 60 -19.95 -11.38 73.80
N LYS A 61 -20.55 -10.22 74.10
CA LYS A 61 -21.27 -9.41 73.11
C LYS A 61 -20.37 -8.80 72.04
N ALA A 62 -19.09 -8.58 72.35
CA ALA A 62 -18.11 -8.08 71.39
C ALA A 62 -17.52 -9.20 70.51
N GLU A 63 -17.46 -10.45 71.01
CA GLU A 63 -17.02 -11.62 70.23
C GLU A 63 -18.06 -12.04 69.17
N ASP A 64 -19.36 -11.98 69.47
CA ASP A 64 -20.44 -12.31 68.53
C ASP A 64 -20.35 -11.60 67.14
N PRO A 65 -20.18 -10.26 67.07
CA PRO A 65 -20.04 -9.58 65.79
C PRO A 65 -18.71 -9.92 65.09
N ASP A 66 -17.64 -10.18 65.82
CA ASP A 66 -16.35 -10.56 65.25
C ASP A 66 -16.45 -11.92 64.53
N ASP A 67 -17.11 -12.90 65.15
CA ASP A 67 -17.38 -14.20 64.52
C ASP A 67 -18.30 -14.06 63.30
N SER A 68 -19.37 -13.25 63.42
CA SER A 68 -20.30 -13.03 62.31
C SER A 68 -19.63 -12.34 61.11
N THR A 69 -18.71 -11.41 61.37
CA THR A 69 -17.97 -10.71 60.32
C THR A 69 -16.90 -11.60 59.71
N ALA A 70 -16.22 -12.44 60.51
CA ALA A 70 -15.27 -13.43 60.02
C ALA A 70 -15.95 -14.47 59.10
N ILE A 71 -17.12 -14.99 59.49
CA ILE A 71 -17.92 -15.90 58.66
C ILE A 71 -18.33 -15.21 57.35
N ARG A 72 -18.77 -13.96 57.42
CA ARG A 72 -19.14 -13.18 56.23
C ARG A 72 -17.94 -12.93 55.32
N MET A 73 -16.77 -12.61 55.87
CA MET A 73 -15.54 -12.43 55.09
C MET A 73 -15.13 -13.73 54.42
N GLN A 74 -15.13 -14.85 55.15
CA GLN A 74 -14.81 -16.16 54.58
C GLN A 74 -15.77 -16.54 53.44
N LYS A 75 -17.06 -16.23 53.57
CA LYS A 75 -18.03 -16.44 52.49
C LYS A 75 -17.71 -15.56 51.27
N LEU A 76 -17.44 -14.27 51.47
CA LEU A 76 -17.07 -13.37 50.39
C LEU A 76 -15.77 -13.80 49.69
N GLU A 77 -14.78 -14.29 50.44
CA GLU A 77 -13.54 -14.83 49.87
C GLU A 77 -13.80 -16.09 49.02
N ALA A 78 -14.69 -16.98 49.46
CA ALA A 78 -15.11 -18.14 48.68
C ALA A 78 -15.84 -17.73 47.39
N ASP A 79 -16.80 -16.81 47.51
CA ASP A 79 -17.57 -16.30 46.36
C ASP A 79 -16.64 -15.60 45.34
N LEU A 80 -15.67 -14.80 45.80
CA LEU A 80 -14.68 -14.16 44.93
C LEU A 80 -13.76 -15.19 44.24
N LYS A 81 -13.36 -16.23 44.96
CA LYS A 81 -12.54 -17.31 44.39
C LYS A 81 -13.30 -18.07 43.29
N ASP A 82 -14.59 -18.32 43.50
CA ASP A 82 -15.42 -18.99 42.50
C ASP A 82 -15.73 -18.08 41.31
N LEU A 83 -16.01 -16.80 41.53
CA LEU A 83 -16.16 -15.82 40.44
C LEU A 83 -14.90 -15.74 39.58
N ARG A 84 -13.72 -15.75 40.20
CA ARG A 84 -12.44 -15.76 39.47
C ARG A 84 -12.29 -17.01 38.60
N LYS A 85 -12.61 -18.20 39.11
CA LYS A 85 -12.58 -19.43 38.31
C LYS A 85 -13.53 -19.36 37.12
N HIS A 86 -14.73 -18.81 37.32
CA HIS A 86 -15.70 -18.63 36.24
C HIS A 86 -15.20 -17.63 35.18
N MET A 87 -14.59 -16.52 35.59
CA MET A 87 -13.97 -15.57 34.65
C MET A 87 -12.85 -16.21 33.84
N ASP A 88 -11.94 -16.94 34.49
CA ASP A 88 -10.82 -17.62 33.82
C ASP A 88 -11.34 -18.68 32.83
N ALA A 89 -12.40 -19.43 33.18
CA ALA A 89 -13.04 -20.39 32.30
C ALA A 89 -13.71 -19.72 31.08
N ASN A 90 -14.41 -18.60 31.31
CA ASN A 90 -15.06 -17.85 30.24
C ASN A 90 -14.04 -17.22 29.27
N ASP A 91 -12.95 -16.63 29.77
CA ASP A 91 -11.87 -16.10 28.92
C ASP A 91 -11.26 -17.20 28.04
N LEU A 92 -11.01 -18.38 28.63
CA LEU A 92 -10.51 -19.52 27.86
C LEU A 92 -11.51 -19.96 26.78
N GLN A 93 -12.80 -20.00 27.10
CA GLN A 93 -13.86 -20.36 26.16
C GLN A 93 -13.99 -19.33 25.02
N GLU A 94 -13.92 -18.03 25.31
CA GLU A 94 -13.96 -16.97 24.29
C GLU A 94 -12.73 -17.02 23.38
N ARG A 95 -11.55 -17.26 23.96
CA ARG A 95 -10.32 -17.44 23.18
C ARG A 95 -10.39 -18.67 22.28
N LEU A 96 -10.96 -19.77 22.77
CA LEU A 96 -11.15 -21.00 22.00
C LEU A 96 -12.15 -20.76 20.86
N ALA A 97 -13.30 -20.15 21.12
CA ALA A 97 -14.29 -19.81 20.10
C ALA A 97 -13.71 -18.88 19.02
N THR A 98 -12.97 -17.85 19.44
CA THR A 98 -12.30 -16.92 18.51
C THR A 98 -11.25 -17.65 17.67
N SER A 99 -10.48 -18.54 18.28
CA SER A 99 -9.49 -19.37 17.59
C SER A 99 -10.15 -20.29 16.55
N GLN A 100 -11.26 -20.94 16.93
CA GLN A 100 -12.01 -21.83 16.04
C GLN A 100 -12.53 -21.09 14.81
N VAL A 101 -13.08 -19.88 14.97
CA VAL A 101 -13.53 -19.04 13.84
C VAL A 101 -12.35 -18.67 12.92
N ARG A 102 -11.18 -18.37 13.48
CA ARG A 102 -9.97 -18.09 12.67
C ARG A 102 -9.52 -19.33 11.91
N PHE A 103 -9.54 -20.50 12.54
CA PHE A 103 -9.19 -21.77 11.89
C PHE A 103 -10.15 -22.11 10.75
N THR A 104 -11.46 -21.98 10.93
CA THR A 104 -12.42 -22.24 9.85
C THR A 104 -12.25 -21.26 8.69
N ALA A 105 -12.01 -19.98 8.99
CA ALA A 105 -11.73 -18.98 7.96
C ALA A 105 -10.41 -19.25 7.22
N GLN A 106 -9.38 -19.73 7.91
CA GLN A 106 -8.11 -20.13 7.28
C GLN A 106 -8.28 -21.40 6.43
N GLN A 107 -9.04 -22.39 6.91
CA GLN A 107 -9.34 -23.60 6.14
C GLN A 107 -10.06 -23.26 4.83
N ALA A 108 -11.08 -22.40 4.88
CA ALA A 108 -11.77 -21.95 3.68
C ALA A 108 -10.85 -21.25 2.66
N LYS A 109 -9.81 -20.53 3.14
CA LYS A 109 -8.79 -19.94 2.26
C LYS A 109 -7.87 -20.99 1.63
N ILE A 110 -7.51 -22.03 2.38
CA ILE A 110 -6.73 -23.15 1.86
C ILE A 110 -7.52 -23.87 0.78
N ASP A 111 -8.78 -24.23 1.07
CA ASP A 111 -9.65 -24.92 0.10
C ASP A 111 -9.83 -24.10 -1.20
N ALA A 112 -9.94 -22.77 -1.09
CA ALA A 112 -9.98 -21.88 -2.24
C ALA A 112 -8.67 -21.85 -3.04
N CYS A 113 -7.52 -21.93 -2.36
CA CYS A 113 -6.21 -22.02 -3.03
C CYS A 113 -6.05 -23.37 -3.73
N ASP A 114 -6.47 -24.47 -3.10
CA ASP A 114 -6.42 -25.82 -3.67
C ASP A 114 -7.28 -25.91 -4.94
N ALA A 115 -8.50 -25.36 -4.89
CA ALA A 115 -9.37 -25.28 -6.06
C ALA A 115 -8.74 -24.47 -7.20
N LYS A 116 -8.06 -23.37 -6.88
CA LYS A 116 -7.35 -22.55 -7.87
C LYS A 116 -6.14 -23.30 -8.47
N SER A 117 -5.40 -24.04 -7.64
CA SER A 117 -4.28 -24.88 -8.10
C SER A 117 -4.77 -25.95 -9.06
N ALA A 118 -5.83 -26.68 -8.70
CA ALA A 118 -6.40 -27.71 -9.57
C ALA A 118 -6.85 -27.16 -10.94
N LEU A 119 -7.42 -25.95 -10.95
CA LEU A 119 -7.79 -25.27 -12.20
C LEU A 119 -6.56 -24.88 -13.03
N GLN A 120 -5.47 -24.44 -12.38
CA GLN A 120 -4.21 -24.14 -13.08
C GLN A 120 -3.58 -25.41 -13.66
N ASP A 121 -3.55 -26.51 -12.90
CA ASP A 121 -3.06 -27.80 -13.36
C ASP A 121 -3.83 -28.30 -14.59
N GLN A 122 -5.17 -28.16 -14.57
CA GLN A 122 -5.99 -28.48 -15.74
C GLN A 122 -5.61 -27.61 -16.95
N ARG A 123 -5.41 -26.31 -16.78
CA ARG A 123 -5.02 -25.41 -17.88
C ARG A 123 -3.63 -25.77 -18.42
N ILE A 124 -2.70 -26.13 -17.55
CA ILE A 124 -1.37 -26.59 -17.96
C ILE A 124 -1.51 -27.87 -18.80
N ALA A 125 -2.27 -28.87 -18.35
CA ALA A 125 -2.51 -30.09 -19.11
C ALA A 125 -3.14 -29.82 -20.49
N THR A 126 -4.09 -28.86 -20.59
CA THR A 126 -4.66 -28.46 -21.88
C THR A 126 -3.63 -27.79 -22.80
N LEU A 127 -2.70 -27.01 -22.25
CA LEU A 127 -1.64 -26.37 -23.03
C LEU A 127 -0.60 -27.39 -23.48
N GLU A 128 -0.25 -28.34 -22.63
CA GLU A 128 0.66 -29.45 -22.97
C GLU A 128 0.10 -30.31 -24.10
N THR A 129 -1.18 -30.66 -24.05
CA THR A 129 -1.85 -31.40 -25.13
C THR A 129 -1.92 -30.58 -26.43
N ALA A 130 -2.23 -29.29 -26.36
CA ALA A 130 -2.20 -28.41 -27.52
C ALA A 130 -0.79 -28.30 -28.13
N LEU A 131 0.25 -28.18 -27.29
CA LEU A 131 1.65 -28.17 -27.72
C LEU A 131 2.04 -29.49 -28.39
N ALA A 132 1.64 -30.63 -27.81
CA ALA A 132 1.88 -31.94 -28.40
C ALA A 132 1.22 -32.07 -29.78
N ASN A 133 -0.01 -31.57 -29.95
CA ASN A 133 -0.70 -31.56 -31.24
C ASN A 133 -0.02 -30.64 -32.28
N VAL A 134 0.47 -29.47 -31.87
CA VAL A 134 1.24 -28.60 -32.77
C VAL A 134 2.54 -29.27 -33.20
N ASN A 135 3.24 -29.94 -32.27
CA ASN A 135 4.46 -30.67 -32.58
C ASN A 135 4.19 -31.86 -33.52
N THR A 136 3.09 -32.59 -33.34
CA THR A 136 2.74 -33.71 -34.23
C THR A 136 2.39 -33.22 -35.63
N VAL A 137 1.64 -32.11 -35.78
CA VAL A 137 1.37 -31.46 -37.08
C VAL A 137 2.68 -31.01 -37.75
N LYS A 138 3.60 -30.42 -36.99
CA LYS A 138 4.92 -30.02 -37.49
C LYS A 138 5.75 -31.22 -37.97
N THR A 139 5.64 -32.38 -37.31
CA THR A 139 6.32 -33.62 -37.76
C THR A 139 5.59 -34.37 -38.88
N ALA A 140 4.27 -34.22 -39.00
CA ALA A 140 3.45 -34.86 -40.04
C ALA A 140 3.45 -34.11 -41.38
N ASN A 141 3.92 -32.86 -41.39
CA ASN A 141 4.17 -32.08 -42.59
C ASN A 141 5.69 -31.86 -42.75
N PRO A 142 6.48 -32.91 -43.08
CA PRO A 142 7.92 -32.81 -43.21
C PRO A 142 8.31 -32.29 -44.61
N ASP A 143 7.70 -31.20 -45.06
CA ASP A 143 8.16 -30.50 -46.27
C ASP A 143 8.63 -29.08 -45.95
N PRO A 144 9.65 -28.91 -45.06
CA PRO A 144 10.30 -27.62 -44.89
C PRO A 144 11.09 -27.23 -46.15
N THR A 145 11.44 -28.19 -47.02
CA THR A 145 12.28 -27.95 -48.21
C THR A 145 11.58 -27.14 -49.30
N LEU A 146 10.32 -27.44 -49.62
CA LEU A 146 9.58 -26.68 -50.63
C LEU A 146 9.15 -25.29 -50.12
N VAL A 147 8.93 -25.13 -48.82
CA VAL A 147 8.57 -23.84 -48.21
C VAL A 147 9.81 -22.98 -47.98
N GLU A 148 10.97 -23.54 -47.59
CA GLU A 148 12.21 -22.78 -47.44
C GLU A 148 12.76 -22.29 -48.79
N GLU A 149 12.72 -23.10 -49.86
CA GLU A 149 13.13 -22.63 -51.19
C GLU A 149 12.16 -21.58 -51.75
N ALA A 150 10.85 -21.74 -51.58
CA ALA A 150 9.87 -20.74 -51.99
C ALA A 150 10.02 -19.44 -51.21
N VAL A 151 10.18 -19.51 -49.88
CA VAL A 151 10.38 -18.33 -49.02
C VAL A 151 11.75 -17.68 -49.27
N SER A 152 12.79 -18.45 -49.58
CA SER A 152 14.11 -17.91 -49.93
C SER A 152 14.10 -17.20 -51.30
N ASN A 153 13.39 -17.75 -52.29
CA ASN A 153 13.21 -17.12 -53.59
C ASN A 153 12.35 -15.85 -53.50
N ASP A 154 11.30 -15.87 -52.68
CA ASP A 154 10.49 -14.68 -52.41
C ASP A 154 11.31 -13.63 -51.65
N LEU A 155 12.11 -14.02 -50.66
CA LEU A 155 12.94 -13.09 -49.89
C LEU A 155 14.01 -12.42 -50.77
N THR A 156 14.64 -13.17 -51.66
CA THR A 156 15.62 -12.62 -52.62
C THR A 156 14.98 -11.69 -53.64
N THR A 157 13.76 -12.02 -54.10
CA THR A 157 12.99 -11.14 -55.00
C THR A 157 12.58 -9.85 -54.31
N ILE A 158 12.04 -9.94 -53.09
CA ILE A 158 11.66 -8.77 -52.28
C ILE A 158 12.90 -7.91 -51.98
N GLN A 159 14.04 -8.52 -51.68
CA GLN A 159 15.29 -7.78 -51.44
C GLN A 159 15.74 -7.01 -52.70
N ALA A 160 15.67 -7.63 -53.87
CA ALA A 160 15.98 -6.97 -55.14
C ALA A 160 15.03 -5.79 -55.42
N ASP A 161 13.74 -5.96 -55.16
CA ASP A 161 12.74 -4.90 -55.33
C ASP A 161 12.99 -3.73 -54.36
N VAL A 162 13.33 -4.03 -53.10
CA VAL A 162 13.67 -3.01 -52.09
C VAL A 162 14.92 -2.23 -52.49
N ASP A 163 15.96 -2.92 -52.98
CA ASP A 163 17.20 -2.27 -53.43
C ASP A 163 16.95 -1.39 -54.68
N ALA A 164 16.10 -1.85 -55.61
CA ALA A 164 15.66 -1.06 -56.76
C ALA A 164 14.88 0.20 -56.32
N LEU A 165 13.93 0.06 -55.39
CA LEU A 165 13.16 1.18 -54.84
C LEU A 165 14.04 2.20 -54.11
N TYR A 166 15.09 1.74 -53.40
CA TYR A 166 16.06 2.64 -52.79
C TYR A 166 16.88 3.39 -53.85
N GLY A 167 17.31 2.71 -54.92
CA GLY A 167 17.97 3.35 -56.06
C GLY A 167 17.09 4.40 -56.76
N GLU A 168 15.82 4.09 -56.99
CA GLU A 168 14.85 5.01 -57.58
C GLU A 168 14.58 6.22 -56.66
N ARG A 169 14.41 5.98 -55.35
CA ARG A 169 14.25 7.06 -54.37
C ARG A 169 15.44 8.01 -54.39
N ASP A 170 16.65 7.48 -54.40
CA ASP A 170 17.87 8.30 -54.38
C ASP A 170 18.04 9.08 -55.70
N ALA A 171 17.65 8.49 -56.84
CA ALA A 171 17.58 9.19 -58.12
C ALA A 171 16.54 10.34 -58.09
N LEU A 172 15.36 10.12 -57.51
CA LEU A 172 14.33 11.16 -57.33
C LEU A 172 14.81 12.29 -56.42
N ILE A 173 15.49 11.98 -55.32
CA ILE A 173 16.10 12.97 -54.42
C ILE A 173 17.12 13.83 -55.18
N ASN A 174 17.98 13.20 -55.99
CA ASN A 174 18.96 13.92 -56.79
C ASN A 174 18.31 14.84 -57.82
N MET A 175 17.28 14.37 -58.54
CA MET A 175 16.52 15.20 -59.48
C MET A 175 15.80 16.36 -58.77
N HIS A 176 15.25 16.13 -57.58
CA HIS A 176 14.61 17.17 -56.79
C HIS A 176 15.61 18.24 -56.34
N ASN A 177 16.78 17.83 -55.86
CA ASN A 177 17.85 18.75 -55.49
C ASN A 177 18.36 19.57 -56.69
N GLU A 178 18.50 18.93 -57.85
CA GLU A 178 18.88 19.62 -59.08
C GLU A 178 17.80 20.63 -59.52
N SER A 179 16.52 20.24 -59.45
CA SER A 179 15.39 21.12 -59.73
C SER A 179 15.38 22.33 -58.79
N ASN A 180 15.56 22.13 -57.48
CA ASN A 180 15.65 23.21 -56.50
C ASN A 180 16.85 24.13 -56.78
N ALA A 181 18.00 23.59 -57.17
CA ALA A 181 19.16 24.40 -57.55
C ALA A 181 18.87 25.24 -58.81
N ARG A 182 18.11 24.72 -59.78
CA ARG A 182 17.66 25.47 -60.96
C ARG A 182 16.65 26.56 -60.58
N ILE A 183 15.69 26.25 -59.69
CA ILE A 183 14.73 27.23 -59.16
C ILE A 183 15.45 28.35 -58.43
N GLN A 184 16.41 28.04 -57.55
CA GLN A 184 17.20 29.05 -56.84
C GLN A 184 17.94 29.98 -57.81
N LYS A 185 18.56 29.42 -58.87
CA LYS A 185 19.21 30.24 -59.92
C LYS A 185 18.22 31.14 -60.64
N LEU A 186 17.01 30.65 -60.92
CA LEU A 186 15.96 31.46 -61.54
C LEU A 186 15.47 32.56 -60.59
N GLU A 187 15.29 32.26 -59.31
CA GLU A 187 14.95 33.27 -58.30
C GLU A 187 16.03 34.34 -58.18
N ASP A 188 17.32 33.95 -58.19
CA ASP A 188 18.43 34.89 -58.14
C ASP A 188 18.50 35.77 -59.40
N LEU A 189 18.26 35.19 -60.59
CA LEU A 189 18.14 35.94 -61.85
C LEU A 189 16.96 36.92 -61.81
N VAL A 190 15.79 36.50 -61.33
CA VAL A 190 14.62 37.37 -61.18
C VAL A 190 14.91 38.50 -60.18
N ARG A 191 15.57 38.21 -59.06
CA ARG A 191 16.01 39.23 -58.10
C ARG A 191 16.99 40.21 -58.72
N GLN A 192 17.99 39.74 -59.47
CA GLN A 192 18.95 40.59 -60.19
C GLN A 192 18.24 41.47 -61.21
N LEU A 193 17.29 40.93 -62.00
CA LEU A 193 16.54 41.68 -62.99
C LEU A 193 15.63 42.74 -62.34
N THR A 194 15.01 42.40 -61.21
CA THR A 194 14.21 43.34 -60.40
C THR A 194 15.08 44.47 -59.80
N LEU A 195 16.27 44.13 -59.31
CA LEU A 195 17.25 45.10 -58.81
C LEU A 195 17.81 45.98 -59.94
N GLN A 196 18.04 45.41 -61.12
CA GLN A 196 18.49 46.16 -62.29
C GLN A 196 17.40 47.14 -62.74
N MET A 197 16.13 46.72 -62.83
CA MET A 197 15.00 47.60 -63.14
C MET A 197 14.81 48.73 -62.13
N SER A 198 15.15 48.53 -60.85
CA SER A 198 15.06 49.58 -59.82
C SER A 198 16.26 50.54 -59.82
N ILE A 199 17.41 50.14 -60.38
CA ILE A 199 18.59 51.01 -60.56
C ILE A 199 18.54 51.75 -61.91
N SER A 200 17.94 51.16 -62.95
CA SER A 200 17.75 51.79 -64.25
C SER A 200 16.42 52.56 -64.35
N ASN A 201 16.25 53.58 -63.49
CA ASN A 201 15.32 54.68 -63.76
C ASN A 201 15.94 55.61 -64.83
N SER A 202 16.04 55.09 -66.06
CA SER A 202 16.14 55.88 -67.30
C SER A 202 15.71 55.00 -68.47
N PRO A 203 14.74 55.45 -69.29
CA PRO A 203 14.11 54.62 -70.31
C PRO A 203 14.99 54.64 -71.56
N SER A 204 15.72 53.56 -71.85
CA SER A 204 16.20 53.22 -73.21
C SER A 204 17.10 51.99 -73.17
N SER A 205 16.52 50.79 -73.22
CA SER A 205 17.16 49.68 -73.94
C SER A 205 16.11 48.68 -74.37
N ALA A 206 15.74 48.82 -75.64
CA ALA A 206 14.74 48.03 -76.34
C ALA A 206 15.05 46.53 -76.35
N SER A 207 14.00 45.70 -76.27
CA SER A 207 14.02 44.28 -76.59
C SER A 207 14.67 44.01 -77.95
N PRO A 208 15.61 43.05 -78.09
CA PRO A 208 16.11 42.64 -79.38
C PRO A 208 15.22 41.51 -79.92
N ALA A 209 13.99 41.85 -80.30
CA ALA A 209 13.20 41.02 -81.23
C ALA A 209 13.06 41.83 -82.52
N MET A 210 13.99 41.62 -83.46
CA MET A 210 13.96 42.22 -84.79
C MET A 210 12.76 41.65 -85.57
N VAL A 211 11.62 42.34 -85.50
CA VAL A 211 10.43 42.04 -86.33
C VAL A 211 10.47 42.96 -87.55
N GLN A 212 10.43 42.39 -88.75
CA GLN A 212 10.42 43.17 -89.99
C GLN A 212 8.96 43.50 -90.35
N ARG A 213 8.62 44.79 -90.47
CA ARG A 213 7.29 45.25 -90.91
C ARG A 213 7.30 45.48 -92.41
N LEU A 214 6.33 44.92 -93.12
CA LEU A 214 6.16 45.13 -94.56
C LEU A 214 4.83 45.88 -94.79
N PRO A 215 4.85 47.09 -95.36
CA PRO A 215 3.62 47.78 -95.74
C PRO A 215 3.06 47.16 -97.02
N MET A 216 1.84 46.62 -96.96
CA MET A 216 1.06 46.23 -98.14
C MET A 216 -0.26 47.00 -98.15
N GLN A 217 -0.69 47.44 -99.34
CA GLN A 217 -2.04 47.95 -99.58
C GLN A 217 -2.89 46.84 -100.21
N ASN A 218 -4.11 46.66 -99.73
CA ASN A 218 -5.12 45.87 -100.43
C ASN A 218 -5.56 46.62 -101.70
N THR A 219 -6.15 45.95 -102.70
CA THR A 219 -6.68 46.53 -103.95
C THR A 219 -7.70 47.65 -103.73
N ASN A 220 -8.24 47.78 -102.51
CA ASN A 220 -9.13 48.86 -102.10
C ASN A 220 -8.44 50.01 -101.32
N GLY A 221 -7.10 50.09 -101.34
CA GLY A 221 -6.33 51.24 -100.86
C GLY A 221 -6.13 51.36 -99.34
N GLN A 222 -6.54 50.36 -98.54
CA GLN A 222 -6.26 50.33 -97.11
C GLN A 222 -4.88 49.69 -96.82
N ALA A 223 -4.05 50.38 -96.02
CA ALA A 223 -2.75 49.89 -95.58
C ALA A 223 -2.93 48.88 -94.42
N ILE A 224 -2.42 47.66 -94.60
CA ILE A 224 -2.44 46.62 -93.58
C ILE A 224 -0.99 46.33 -93.18
N GLU A 225 -0.66 46.46 -91.89
CA GLU A 225 0.65 46.08 -91.35
C GLU A 225 0.64 44.61 -90.93
N LEU A 226 1.47 43.78 -91.57
CA LEU A 226 1.71 42.39 -91.16
C LEU A 226 3.07 42.28 -90.46
N THR A 227 3.06 41.80 -89.21
CA THR A 227 4.28 41.46 -88.46
C THR A 227 4.60 39.99 -88.60
N VAL A 228 5.75 39.66 -89.18
CA VAL A 228 6.25 38.28 -89.31
C VAL A 228 7.62 38.16 -88.61
N PRO A 229 7.85 37.15 -87.75
CA PRO A 229 9.15 36.90 -87.13
C PRO A 229 10.22 36.53 -88.18
N ARG A 230 11.41 37.11 -88.06
CA ARG A 230 12.53 36.82 -88.97
C ARG A 230 13.12 35.45 -88.65
N VAL A 231 12.88 34.46 -89.51
CA VAL A 231 13.48 33.12 -89.41
C VAL A 231 14.97 33.21 -89.78
N GLY A 232 15.85 32.93 -88.82
CA GLY A 232 17.29 32.85 -89.04
C GLY A 232 17.73 31.44 -89.43
N GLY A 233 18.33 31.31 -90.62
CA GLY A 233 19.39 30.35 -90.93
C GLY A 233 19.00 28.89 -91.18
N LEU A 234 18.86 28.53 -92.46
CA LEU A 234 18.96 27.16 -92.96
C LEU A 234 20.38 26.61 -92.72
N SER A 235 20.59 25.83 -91.66
CA SER A 235 21.76 24.96 -91.55
C SER A 235 21.39 23.55 -92.01
N SER A 236 21.99 23.16 -93.12
CA SER A 236 22.04 21.80 -93.66
C SER A 236 22.35 20.77 -92.57
N GLY A 237 21.36 19.93 -92.27
CA GLY A 237 21.47 18.80 -91.35
C GLY A 237 20.88 17.56 -92.03
N LYS A 238 21.76 16.63 -92.39
CA LYS A 238 21.53 15.38 -93.13
C LYS A 238 20.20 14.69 -92.80
N GLU A 239 19.40 14.44 -93.84
CA GLU A 239 18.29 13.48 -93.85
C GLU A 239 18.82 12.07 -93.52
N ASN A 240 18.59 11.58 -92.30
CA ASN A 240 18.65 10.15 -92.03
C ASN A 240 17.33 9.52 -92.50
N ARG A 241 17.31 9.10 -93.77
CA ARG A 241 16.29 8.17 -94.29
C ARG A 241 16.41 6.83 -93.56
N VAL A 242 15.60 6.63 -92.53
CA VAL A 242 15.22 5.28 -92.09
C VAL A 242 13.88 4.94 -92.76
N PRO A 243 13.77 3.86 -93.56
CA PRO A 243 12.51 3.53 -94.23
C PRO A 243 11.42 3.18 -93.22
N GLY A 244 10.23 3.77 -93.38
CA GLY A 244 9.06 3.47 -92.56
C GLY A 244 8.67 1.99 -92.65
N ARG A 245 8.54 1.32 -91.50
CA ARG A 245 8.01 -0.05 -91.41
C ARG A 245 6.53 -0.04 -91.81
N THR A 246 6.23 -0.59 -92.98
CA THR A 246 4.87 -0.93 -93.39
C THR A 246 4.46 -2.28 -92.79
N PHE A 247 3.36 -2.28 -92.04
CA PHE A 247 2.75 -3.48 -91.44
C PHE A 247 2.15 -4.38 -92.52
N ARG A 248 2.54 -5.67 -92.55
CA ARG A 248 1.83 -6.72 -93.31
C ARG A 248 1.17 -7.66 -92.30
N PRO A 249 -0.17 -7.81 -92.32
CA PRO A 249 -0.85 -8.75 -91.44
C PRO A 249 -0.39 -10.19 -91.73
N GLY A 250 0.16 -10.89 -90.74
CA GLY A 250 0.47 -12.32 -90.83
C GLY A 250 1.77 -12.84 -90.21
N GLU A 251 2.69 -11.99 -89.71
CA GLU A 251 3.90 -12.48 -89.02
C GLU A 251 3.88 -12.23 -87.49
N PRO A 252 4.30 -13.22 -86.68
CA PRO A 252 4.40 -13.07 -85.23
C PRO A 252 5.58 -12.16 -84.83
N TRP A 253 5.39 -11.39 -83.76
CA TRP A 253 6.39 -10.47 -83.24
C TRP A 253 7.58 -11.26 -82.68
N ALA A 254 8.75 -11.13 -83.31
CA ALA A 254 10.00 -11.69 -82.79
C ALA A 254 10.44 -10.91 -81.54
N ARG A 255 10.83 -11.64 -80.49
CA ARG A 255 11.44 -11.11 -79.25
C ARG A 255 12.77 -10.42 -79.54
#